data_AF-A0A2Z6RUT2-F1
#
_entry.id   AF-A0A2Z6RUT2-F1
#
_cell.length_a   1.000
_cell.length_b   1.000
_cell.length_c   1.000
_cell.angle_alpha   90.00
_cell.angle_beta   90.00
_cell.angle_gamma   90.00
#
_symmetry.space_group_name_H-M   'P 1'
#
loop_
_entity.id
_entity.type
_entity.pdbx_description
1 polymer ?
#
loop_
_entity_poly.entity_id
_entity_poly.type
_entity_poly.pdbx_seq_one_letter_code
_entity_poly.pdbx_strand_id
1 'polypeptide(L)'
;MATIQDVMHTLAPLLAQLPNYDGQEPPDVYYQKLRNINEMARPLAVAAFNATARCQVMINKMIGRFAPVPANDPYAAGNPAINTKPLFLNWLREKYREVMVGTNRSAIFALVNEKFLETVTPDSYENESNH
;
A
#
# COMPACT_ATOMS: atom_id res chain seq x y z
N MET A 1 34.96 1.58 13.40
CA MET A 1 33.59 2.04 13.70
C MET A 1 32.71 1.66 12.53
N ALA A 2 31.49 1.16 12.77
CA ALA A 2 30.56 0.87 11.68
C ALA A 2 30.07 2.18 11.05
N THR A 3 29.72 2.10 9.77
CA THR A 3 29.30 3.21 8.92
C THR A 3 27.93 2.94 8.32
N ILE A 4 27.38 3.93 7.61
CA ILE A 4 26.12 3.74 6.88
C ILE A 4 26.25 2.66 5.79
N GLN A 5 27.46 2.45 5.26
CA GLN A 5 27.70 1.42 4.27
C GLN A 5 27.57 0.01 4.87
N ASP A 6 28.02 -0.19 6.12
CA ASP A 6 27.84 -1.46 6.84
C ASP A 6 26.36 -1.75 7.13
N VAL A 7 25.59 -0.70 7.45
CA VAL A 7 24.12 -0.80 7.59
C VAL A 7 23.50 -1.25 6.27
N MET A 8 23.80 -0.57 5.16
CA MET A 8 23.24 -0.91 3.86
C MET A 8 23.66 -2.31 3.41
N HIS A 9 24.91 -2.72 3.67
CA HIS A 9 25.38 -4.07 3.38
C HIS A 9 24.62 -5.14 4.18
N THR A 10 24.21 -4.81 5.41
CA THR A 10 23.39 -5.70 6.26
C THR A 10 21.94 -5.78 5.77
N LEU A 11 21.35 -4.65 5.38
CA LEU A 11 19.93 -4.56 5.05
C LEU A 11 19.61 -4.94 3.59
N ALA A 12 20.49 -4.60 2.64
CA ALA A 12 20.25 -4.78 1.21
C ALA A 12 19.81 -6.21 0.82
N PRO A 13 20.47 -7.30 1.24
CA PRO A 13 20.03 -8.64 0.86
C PRO A 13 18.65 -8.98 1.44
N LEU A 14 18.34 -8.53 2.66
CA LEU A 14 17.04 -8.77 3.29
C LEU A 14 15.92 -7.98 2.60
N LEU A 15 16.20 -6.74 2.22
CA LEU A 15 15.27 -5.87 1.49
C LEU A 15 15.03 -6.34 0.04
N ALA A 16 16.01 -6.99 -0.58
CA ALA A 16 15.89 -7.58 -1.90
C ALA A 16 14.99 -8.84 -1.89
N GLN A 17 15.07 -9.64 -0.82
CA GLN A 17 14.22 -10.81 -0.64
C GLN A 17 12.76 -10.46 -0.34
N LEU A 18 12.50 -9.32 0.30
CA LEU A 18 11.15 -8.83 0.54
C LEU A 18 10.59 -8.22 -0.77
N PRO A 19 9.47 -8.70 -1.32
CA PRO A 19 8.87 -8.08 -2.50
C PRO A 19 8.52 -6.60 -2.26
N ASN A 20 8.54 -5.78 -3.31
CA ASN A 20 8.04 -4.40 -3.23
C ASN A 20 6.53 -4.42 -2.91
N TYR A 21 6.06 -3.38 -2.22
CA TYR A 21 4.68 -3.28 -1.79
C TYR A 21 3.81 -2.55 -2.80
N ASP A 22 2.82 -3.26 -3.33
CA ASP A 22 1.78 -2.74 -4.22
C ASP A 22 0.36 -2.92 -3.65
N GLY A 23 0.27 -3.35 -2.38
CA GLY A 23 -1.00 -3.65 -1.70
C GLY A 23 -1.33 -5.14 -1.62
N GLN A 24 -0.38 -6.02 -1.90
CA GLN A 24 -0.54 -7.47 -1.88
C GLN A 24 -0.94 -8.07 -0.53
N GLU A 25 -0.73 -7.37 0.59
CA GLU A 25 -1.08 -7.83 1.94
C GLU A 25 -1.47 -6.65 2.85
N PRO A 26 -2.09 -6.88 4.02
CA PRO A 26 -2.45 -5.79 4.92
C PRO A 26 -1.22 -4.98 5.39
N PRO A 27 -1.35 -3.65 5.53
CA PRO A 27 -0.26 -2.74 5.93
C PRO A 27 0.52 -3.18 7.16
N ASP A 28 -0.19 -3.62 8.19
CA ASP A 28 0.40 -4.07 9.45
C ASP A 28 1.34 -5.26 9.27
N VAL A 29 0.96 -6.22 8.43
CA VAL A 29 1.74 -7.44 8.21
C VAL A 29 3.02 -7.12 7.46
N TYR A 30 2.91 -6.36 6.37
CA TYR A 30 4.08 -5.92 5.60
C TYR A 30 5.01 -5.02 6.43
N TYR A 31 4.43 -4.09 7.20
CA TYR A 31 5.19 -3.19 8.07
C TYR A 31 6.01 -3.94 9.12
N GLN A 32 5.49 -5.01 9.73
CA GLN A 32 6.26 -5.81 10.68
C GLN A 32 7.49 -6.45 10.02
N LYS A 33 7.37 -6.95 8.79
CA LYS A 33 8.51 -7.50 8.03
C LYS A 33 9.59 -6.44 7.83
N LEU A 34 9.21 -5.25 7.38
CA LEU A 34 10.13 -4.11 7.22
C LEU A 34 10.76 -3.67 8.55
N ARG A 35 9.96 -3.63 9.62
CA ARG A 35 10.43 -3.26 10.96
C ARG A 35 11.51 -4.24 11.40
N ASN A 36 11.27 -5.54 11.27
CA ASN A 36 12.23 -6.58 11.64
C ASN A 36 13.54 -6.44 10.88
N ILE A 37 13.48 -6.20 9.56
CA ILE A 37 14.67 -5.94 8.74
C ILE A 37 15.45 -4.73 9.28
N ASN A 38 14.77 -3.60 9.52
CA ASN A 38 15.40 -2.41 10.09
C ASN A 38 16.07 -2.65 11.45
N GLU A 39 15.54 -3.55 12.29
CA GLU A 39 16.13 -3.88 13.60
C GLU A 39 17.41 -4.72 13.48
N MET A 40 17.64 -5.40 12.36
CA MET A 40 18.88 -6.18 12.13
C MET A 40 20.14 -5.31 12.13
N ALA A 41 20.02 -4.04 11.72
CA ALA A 41 21.13 -3.08 11.74
C ALA A 41 21.31 -2.35 13.08
N ARG A 42 20.43 -2.59 14.07
CA ARG A 42 20.50 -1.92 15.39
C ARG A 42 21.82 -2.14 16.14
N PRO A 43 22.43 -3.35 16.14
CA PRO A 43 23.70 -3.58 16.83
C PRO A 43 24.88 -2.77 16.28
N LEU A 44 24.80 -2.28 15.05
CA LEU A 44 25.87 -1.47 14.43
C LEU A 44 25.99 -0.07 15.06
N ALA A 45 24.97 0.38 15.79
CA ALA A 45 24.95 1.65 16.53
C ALA A 45 25.34 2.90 15.69
N VAL A 46 25.03 2.89 14.40
CA VAL A 46 25.36 3.99 13.47
C VAL A 46 24.37 5.14 13.66
N ALA A 47 24.86 6.28 14.15
CA ALA A 47 24.04 7.46 14.43
C ALA A 47 23.27 7.99 13.20
N ALA A 48 23.88 7.91 12.00
CA ALA A 48 23.24 8.30 10.75
C ALA A 48 22.04 7.41 10.38
N PHE A 49 21.97 6.18 10.89
CA PHE A 49 20.82 5.29 10.72
C PHE A 49 19.73 5.59 11.78
N ASN A 50 19.32 6.86 11.79
CA ASN A 50 18.33 7.45 12.69
C ASN A 50 16.88 7.14 12.24
N ALA A 51 15.89 7.71 12.94
CA ALA A 51 14.47 7.46 12.67
C ALA A 51 14.06 7.78 11.22
N THR A 52 14.59 8.87 10.66
CA THR A 52 14.31 9.30 9.28
C THR A 52 14.92 8.35 8.26
N ALA A 53 16.19 7.97 8.43
CA ALA A 53 16.83 6.99 7.54
C ALA A 53 16.10 5.64 7.54
N ARG A 54 15.69 5.16 8.73
CA ARG A 54 14.90 3.93 8.88
C ARG A 54 13.54 4.02 8.17
N CYS A 55 12.90 5.19 8.24
CA CYS A 55 11.64 5.45 7.56
C CYS A 55 11.81 5.47 6.03
N GLN A 56 12.88 6.07 5.53
CA GLN A 56 13.18 6.11 4.09
C GLN A 56 13.41 4.72 3.49
N VAL A 57 14.07 3.82 4.23
CA VAL A 57 14.18 2.41 3.82
C VAL A 57 12.80 1.75 3.62
N MET A 58 11.82 2.08 4.47
CA MET A 58 10.45 1.56 4.36
C MET A 58 9.70 2.20 3.19
N ILE A 59 9.85 3.51 2.98
CA ILE A 59 9.25 4.27 1.88
C ILE A 59 9.72 3.74 0.52
N ASN A 60 11.02 3.43 0.37
CA ASN A 60 11.61 2.95 -0.88
C ASN A 60 11.09 1.59 -1.34
N LYS A 61 10.32 0.89 -0.51
CA LYS A 61 9.66 -0.38 -0.86
C LYS A 61 8.28 -0.19 -1.46
N MET A 62 7.71 1.01 -1.40
CA MET A 62 6.39 1.29 -1.95
C MET A 62 6.47 1.45 -3.47
N ILE A 63 5.52 0.85 -4.20
CA ILE A 63 5.40 0.95 -5.65
C ILE A 63 3.93 1.13 -6.07
N GLY A 64 3.69 1.34 -7.36
CA GLY A 64 2.34 1.41 -7.93
C GLY A 64 1.50 2.52 -7.28
N ARG A 65 0.30 2.19 -6.81
CA ARG A 65 -0.64 3.15 -6.18
C ARG A 65 -0.21 3.64 -4.80
N PHE A 66 0.84 3.05 -4.24
CA PHE A 66 1.47 3.44 -2.98
C PHE A 66 2.72 4.30 -3.20
N ALA A 67 3.07 4.61 -4.45
CA ALA A 67 4.18 5.49 -4.80
C ALA A 67 3.72 6.64 -5.73
N PRO A 68 4.32 7.84 -5.62
CA PRO A 68 5.26 8.24 -4.57
C PRO A 68 4.57 8.38 -3.21
N VAL A 69 5.31 8.10 -2.13
CA VAL A 69 4.86 8.43 -0.77
C VAL A 69 4.97 9.96 -0.60
N PRO A 70 3.90 10.65 -0.17
CA PRO A 70 3.94 12.09 0.01
C PRO A 70 4.88 12.49 1.14
N ALA A 71 5.43 13.71 1.09
CA ALA A 71 6.30 14.22 2.15
C ALA A 71 5.56 14.40 3.49
N ASN A 72 4.27 14.75 3.41
CA ASN A 72 3.39 15.01 4.54
C ASN A 72 2.16 14.09 4.46
N ASP A 73 1.69 13.60 5.60
CA ASP A 73 0.53 12.72 5.68
C ASP A 73 -0.77 13.51 5.37
N PRO A 74 -1.45 13.26 4.23
CA PRO A 74 -2.70 13.94 3.90
C PRO A 74 -3.88 13.48 4.74
N TYR A 75 -3.78 12.33 5.43
CA TYR A 75 -4.88 11.75 6.20
C TYR A 75 -4.85 12.16 7.68
N ALA A 76 -3.71 12.66 8.17
CA ALA A 76 -3.54 13.10 9.55
C ALA A 76 -3.72 14.62 9.69
N ALA A 77 -4.38 15.04 10.77
CA ALA A 77 -4.56 16.44 11.11
C ALA A 77 -3.20 17.15 11.25
N GLY A 78 -3.08 18.34 10.64
CA GLY A 78 -1.84 19.13 10.65
C GLY A 78 -0.76 18.64 9.67
N ASN A 79 -1.07 17.65 8.82
CA ASN A 79 -0.22 17.18 7.74
C ASN A 79 1.24 16.93 8.16
N PRO A 80 1.49 16.09 9.19
CA PRO A 80 2.84 15.86 9.71
C PRO A 80 3.74 15.23 8.65
N ALA A 81 5.04 15.53 8.71
CA ALA A 81 6.01 14.94 7.79
C ALA A 81 6.15 13.42 8.01
N ILE A 82 6.11 12.62 6.94
CA ILE A 82 6.25 11.16 7.01
C ILE A 82 7.75 10.80 7.13
N ASN A 83 8.31 11.01 8.32
CA ASN A 83 9.74 10.85 8.59
C ASN A 83 10.03 9.90 9.77
N THR A 84 9.01 9.22 10.29
CA THR A 84 9.13 8.21 11.35
C THR A 84 8.29 6.98 11.04
N LYS A 85 8.70 5.81 11.56
CA LYS A 85 7.98 4.54 11.34
C LYS A 85 6.47 4.61 11.70
N PRO A 86 6.05 5.24 12.82
CA PRO A 86 4.63 5.35 13.17
C PRO A 86 3.82 6.20 12.18
N LEU A 87 4.36 7.34 11.73
CA LEU A 87 3.69 8.21 10.76
C LEU A 87 3.57 7.52 9.40
N PHE A 88 4.61 6.79 8.98
CA PHE A 88 4.56 5.97 7.77
C PHE A 88 3.49 4.87 7.85
N LEU A 89 3.39 4.15 8.97
CA LEU A 89 2.37 3.12 9.14
C LEU A 89 0.95 3.71 9.15
N ASN A 90 0.75 4.87 9.76
CA ASN A 90 -0.54 5.56 9.75
C ASN A 90 -0.98 5.87 8.32
N TRP A 91 -0.11 6.54 7.56
CA TRP A 91 -0.35 6.83 6.15
C TRP A 91 -0.62 5.56 5.33
N LEU A 92 0.18 4.50 5.51
CA LEU A 92 0.06 3.26 4.74
C LEU A 92 -1.30 2.59 4.98
N ARG A 93 -1.79 2.59 6.23
CA ARG A 93 -3.11 2.06 6.60
C ARG A 93 -4.23 2.81 5.90
N GLU A 94 -4.21 4.13 5.94
CA GLU A 94 -5.25 4.94 5.30
C GLU A 94 -5.18 4.87 3.76
N LYS A 95 -3.97 4.92 3.18
CA LYS A 95 -3.79 4.76 1.73
C LYS A 95 -4.29 3.40 1.26
N TYR A 96 -4.02 2.34 2.02
CA TYR A 96 -4.49 1.00 1.69
C TYR A 96 -6.02 0.90 1.70
N ARG A 97 -6.66 1.48 2.72
CA ARG A 97 -8.13 1.55 2.78
C ARG A 97 -8.70 2.31 1.59
N GLU A 98 -8.13 3.45 1.23
CA GLU A 98 -8.56 4.23 0.06
C GLU A 98 -8.46 3.39 -1.23
N VAL A 99 -7.31 2.75 -1.47
CA VAL A 99 -7.06 1.95 -2.68
C VAL A 99 -7.98 0.74 -2.75
N MET A 100 -8.19 0.04 -1.63
CA MET A 100 -9.05 -1.14 -1.58
C MET A 100 -10.54 -0.79 -1.67
N VAL A 101 -11.00 0.26 -0.99
CA VAL A 101 -12.39 0.76 -1.11
C VAL A 101 -12.66 1.25 -2.53
N GLY A 102 -11.73 1.97 -3.15
CA GLY A 102 -11.83 2.40 -4.54
C GLY A 102 -11.97 1.22 -5.51
N THR A 103 -11.16 0.18 -5.32
CA THR A 103 -11.22 -1.06 -6.13
C THR A 103 -12.57 -1.76 -5.98
N ASN A 104 -13.08 -1.89 -4.75
CA ASN A 104 -14.39 -2.51 -4.50
C ASN A 104 -15.54 -1.73 -5.14
N ARG A 105 -15.51 -0.39 -5.09
CA ARG A 105 -16.53 0.44 -5.76
C ARG A 105 -16.50 0.25 -7.27
N SER A 106 -15.33 0.28 -7.90
CA SER A 106 -15.20 0.05 -9.34
C SER A 106 -15.65 -1.35 -9.75
N ALA A 107 -15.34 -2.38 -8.96
CA ALA A 107 -15.80 -3.75 -9.23
C ALA A 107 -17.33 -3.85 -9.15
N ILE A 108 -17.96 -3.24 -8.13
CA ILE A 108 -19.43 -3.20 -8.03
C ILE A 108 -20.05 -2.47 -9.23
N PHE A 109 -19.50 -1.32 -9.65
CA PHE A 109 -19.99 -0.63 -10.84
C PHE A 109 -19.85 -1.46 -12.12
N ALA A 110 -18.74 -2.19 -12.30
CA ALA A 110 -18.56 -3.10 -13.42
C ALA A 110 -19.58 -4.25 -13.38
N LEU A 111 -19.76 -4.90 -12.23
CA LEU A 111 -20.76 -5.96 -12.01
C LEU A 111 -22.20 -5.49 -12.26
N VAL A 112 -22.54 -4.28 -11.81
CA VAL A 112 -23.86 -3.68 -12.05
C VAL A 112 -24.05 -3.42 -13.55
N ASN A 113 -23.08 -2.81 -14.22
CA ASN A 113 -23.16 -2.57 -15.67
C ASN A 113 -23.19 -3.87 -16.49
N GLU A 114 -22.48 -4.93 -16.06
CA GLU A 114 -22.51 -6.24 -16.71
C GLU A 114 -23.89 -6.90 -16.56
N LYS A 115 -24.49 -6.86 -15.36
CA LYS A 115 -25.86 -7.38 -15.13
C LYS A 115 -26.96 -6.63 -15.88
N PHE A 116 -26.77 -5.34 -16.17
CA PHE A 116 -27.71 -4.56 -16.98
C PHE A 116 -27.55 -4.76 -18.49
N LEU A 117 -26.46 -5.41 -18.94
CA LEU A 117 -26.30 -5.83 -20.34
C LEU A 117 -26.87 -7.24 -20.60
N GLU A 118 -27.11 -8.03 -19.55
CA GLU A 118 -27.69 -9.38 -19.63
C GLU A 118 -29.20 -9.46 -19.36
N THR A 119 -29.94 -8.34 -19.34
CA THR A 119 -31.41 -8.38 -19.40
C THR A 119 -31.90 -8.33 -20.85
N VAL A 120 -31.94 -9.52 -21.44
CA VAL A 120 -33.12 -10.10 -22.10
C VAL A 120 -33.90 -9.13 -23.01
N THR A 121 -33.72 -9.27 -24.32
CA THR A 121 -34.73 -8.91 -25.32
C THR A 121 -36.07 -9.45 -24.81
N PRO A 122 -37.08 -8.61 -24.53
CA PRO A 122 -38.38 -9.11 -24.16
C PRO A 122 -38.92 -9.84 -25.38
N ASP A 123 -39.07 -11.16 -25.22
CA ASP A 123 -40.00 -11.94 -26.00
C ASP A 123 -41.35 -11.19 -25.96
N SER A 124 -41.68 -10.54 -27.07
CA SER A 124 -42.90 -9.77 -27.25
C SER A 124 -43.59 -10.25 -28.50
N TYR A 125 -43.97 -11.53 -28.53
CA TYR A 125 -45.04 -12.00 -29.42
C TYR A 125 -45.81 -13.15 -28.79
N GLU A 126 -46.53 -12.90 -27.69
CA GLU A 126 -47.75 -13.67 -27.41
C GLU A 126 -48.92 -12.75 -27.09
N ASN A 127 -49.75 -12.54 -28.12
CA ASN A 127 -51.22 -12.55 -28.14
C ASN A 127 -51.84 -11.40 -28.93
N GLU A 128 -52.09 -11.65 -30.22
CA GLU A 128 -53.31 -11.16 -30.86
C GLU A 128 -54.21 -12.38 -31.14
N SER A 129 -54.96 -12.77 -30.11
CA SER A 129 -56.22 -13.46 -30.28
C SER A 129 -57.32 -12.41 -30.39
N ASN A 130 -57.83 -12.13 -31.60
CA ASN A 130 -59.24 -11.81 -31.81
C ASN A 130 -59.65 -11.72 -33.30
N HIS A 131 -60.71 -12.48 -33.60
CA HIS A 131 -61.61 -12.49 -34.78
C HIS A 131 -61.18 -13.20 -36.07
#